data_AF-A0A950NDP7-F1
#
_entry.id   AF-A0A950NDP7-F1
#
_cell.length_a   1.000
_cell.length_b   1.000
_cell.length_c   1.000
_cell.angle_alpha   90.00
_cell.angle_beta   90.00
_cell.angle_gamma   90.00
#
_symmetry.space_group_name_H-M   'P 1'
#
loop_
_entity.id
_entity.type
_entity.pdbx_description
1 polymer ?
#
loop_
_entity_poly.entity_id
_entity_poly.type
_entity_poly.pdbx_seq_one_letter_code
_entity_poly.pdbx_strand_id
1 'polypeptide(L)'
;MSLDFSFRSGSNPERGGGTPPFRITILGDFGGCAPEAEGRRRPDPRPVDCDNFEQEFARMQVTLDLPPGNAGDGGIKLRFQRLDDFHPDRLIDEVEPLARFARLRTRLLNPATAAEAEKESAELLKAGAAPPDPAPAGSTESTEGMLARLLGETAAEQYTASSGGIVDRFIRQVVGPNVPGTPPSPARLVAHAETELSARLRALLHRPEFQALEAAWRGLDFLIRNVSEEVKLYAINCSKAELATAVTAGEEDPAGSAVYKPLEKIRPGIILGLYTFGPQDSAVLAGIARLVRACQSAFVAAASPPLVGCTSFDVQPDPDDWSPGHPDEAEKFGALRRMPVAAHLGLAAPRFLLRQPYGKSSDPIEAFPFEEMPANPDHESYLWGNPALLCGYLLATAAAAEVLDPEFQEGGEVDGLPLHRFTSDGETRVKPCAEAWLNERAAEAILSHGIMPVLSVRGRDAVQLPALQSFSEPPGPLVIRVE
;
A
#
# COMPACT_ATOMS: atom_id res chain seq x y z
N MET A 1 -49.10 -25.50 34.81
CA MET A 1 -49.33 -25.39 33.36
C MET A 1 -48.22 -24.51 32.81
N SER A 2 -47.43 -25.09 31.90
CA SER A 2 -46.28 -24.48 31.24
C SER A 2 -46.69 -23.29 30.39
N LEU A 3 -45.95 -22.18 30.46
CA LEU A 3 -46.07 -21.06 29.52
C LEU A 3 -45.06 -21.30 28.39
N ASP A 4 -45.57 -21.74 27.23
CA ASP A 4 -44.81 -21.90 26.00
C ASP A 4 -44.50 -20.53 25.38
N PHE A 5 -43.20 -20.18 25.34
CA PHE A 5 -42.68 -19.10 24.51
C PHE A 5 -42.29 -19.66 23.15
N SER A 6 -43.18 -19.53 22.17
CA SER A 6 -42.86 -19.80 20.77
C SER A 6 -42.29 -18.52 20.13
N PHE A 7 -40.98 -18.54 19.86
CA PHE A 7 -40.31 -17.54 19.03
C PHE A 7 -40.81 -17.67 17.59
N ARG A 8 -41.61 -16.69 17.13
CA ARG A 8 -41.82 -16.50 15.69
C ARG A 8 -40.53 -15.92 15.11
N SER A 9 -39.86 -16.73 14.30
CA SER A 9 -38.79 -16.29 13.40
C SER A 9 -39.31 -15.10 12.58
N GLY A 10 -38.69 -13.93 12.76
CA GLY A 10 -38.98 -12.75 11.98
C GLY A 10 -38.54 -12.99 10.54
N SER A 11 -39.47 -13.35 9.68
CA SER A 11 -39.29 -13.21 8.24
C SER A 11 -39.10 -11.72 7.95
N ASN A 12 -37.92 -11.39 7.41
CA ASN A 12 -37.61 -10.05 6.91
C ASN A 12 -38.75 -9.60 5.98
N PRO A 13 -39.42 -8.46 6.24
CA PRO A 13 -40.47 -8.01 5.34
C PRO A 13 -39.81 -7.60 4.02
N GLU A 14 -40.16 -8.28 2.93
CA GLU A 14 -39.97 -7.77 1.58
C GLU A 14 -40.68 -6.41 1.50
N ARG A 15 -39.90 -5.33 1.65
CA ARG A 15 -40.36 -3.97 1.37
C ARG A 15 -40.30 -3.76 -0.13
N GLY A 16 -41.48 -3.71 -0.74
CA GLY A 16 -41.88 -2.76 -1.79
C GLY A 16 -41.16 -2.81 -3.13
N GLY A 17 -41.93 -2.82 -4.23
CA GLY A 17 -41.41 -2.67 -5.60
C GLY A 17 -40.74 -1.32 -5.86
N GLY A 18 -39.49 -1.19 -5.42
CA GLY A 18 -38.54 -0.16 -5.82
C GLY A 18 -37.49 -0.75 -6.76
N THR A 19 -36.81 0.13 -7.48
CA THR A 19 -35.64 -0.20 -8.31
C THR A 19 -34.61 -0.94 -7.45
N PRO A 20 -34.08 -2.10 -7.89
CA PRO A 20 -33.08 -2.83 -7.12
C PRO A 20 -31.82 -1.96 -6.92
N PRO A 21 -31.16 -2.04 -5.74
CA PRO A 21 -30.03 -1.18 -5.44
C PRO A 21 -28.85 -1.46 -6.36
N PHE A 22 -28.05 -0.43 -6.67
CA PHE A 22 -26.78 -0.58 -7.36
C PHE A 22 -25.82 -1.40 -6.49
N ARG A 23 -25.12 -2.38 -7.10
CA ARG A 23 -24.26 -3.34 -6.40
C ARG A 23 -22.83 -3.22 -6.88
N ILE A 24 -21.89 -3.08 -5.95
CA ILE A 24 -20.45 -3.05 -6.23
C ILE A 24 -19.83 -4.30 -5.63
N THR A 25 -19.13 -5.08 -6.44
CA THR A 25 -18.34 -6.22 -5.96
C THR A 25 -16.85 -5.90 -6.01
N ILE A 26 -16.16 -6.06 -4.89
CA ILE A 26 -14.72 -5.85 -4.75
C ILE A 26 -14.03 -7.21 -4.72
N LEU A 27 -13.16 -7.47 -5.70
CA LEU A 27 -12.24 -8.60 -5.74
C LEU A 27 -10.87 -8.15 -5.23
N GLY A 28 -10.33 -8.84 -4.24
CA GLY A 28 -9.01 -8.52 -3.69
C GLY A 28 -8.46 -9.65 -2.84
N ASP A 29 -7.16 -9.59 -2.56
CA ASP A 29 -6.51 -10.50 -1.61
C ASP A 29 -6.72 -9.97 -0.19
N PHE A 30 -7.84 -10.38 0.42
CA PHE A 30 -8.22 -10.03 1.78
C PHE A 30 -7.70 -11.03 2.81
N GLY A 31 -7.30 -12.24 2.38
CA GLY A 31 -6.85 -13.31 3.27
C GLY A 31 -5.40 -13.18 3.73
N GLY A 32 -4.57 -12.46 2.97
CA GLY A 32 -3.13 -12.47 3.14
C GLY A 32 -2.52 -13.72 2.51
N CYS A 33 -1.26 -13.63 2.06
CA CYS A 33 -0.55 -14.71 1.38
C CYS A 33 -0.31 -15.93 2.29
N ALA A 34 -1.34 -16.74 2.51
CA ALA A 34 -1.21 -18.14 2.88
C ALA A 34 -1.55 -18.95 1.62
N PRO A 35 -0.54 -19.46 0.88
CA PRO A 35 -0.80 -20.46 -0.14
C PRO A 35 -1.37 -21.68 0.59
N GLU A 36 -2.57 -22.08 0.18
CA GLU A 36 -3.10 -23.43 0.37
C GLU A 36 -3.38 -23.85 1.83
N ALA A 37 -4.56 -23.47 2.32
CA ALA A 37 -5.41 -24.52 2.87
C ALA A 37 -6.03 -25.26 1.67
N GLU A 38 -5.39 -26.37 1.27
CA GLU A 38 -5.86 -27.28 0.23
C GLU A 38 -7.36 -27.53 0.34
N GLY A 39 -8.11 -26.96 -0.61
CA GLY A 39 -9.55 -27.11 -0.67
C GLY A 39 -10.11 -26.05 -1.59
N ARG A 40 -10.65 -26.48 -2.73
CA ARG A 40 -11.43 -25.70 -3.70
C ARG A 40 -12.66 -25.05 -3.06
N ARG A 41 -12.50 -24.15 -2.08
CA ARG A 41 -13.59 -23.30 -1.65
C ARG A 41 -13.80 -22.29 -2.75
N ARG A 42 -14.97 -22.35 -3.37
CA ARG A 42 -15.42 -21.27 -4.25
C ARG A 42 -15.33 -19.97 -3.44
N PRO A 43 -14.85 -18.88 -4.05
CA PRO A 43 -14.83 -17.58 -3.38
C PRO A 43 -16.24 -17.26 -2.87
N ASP A 44 -16.35 -17.05 -1.55
CA ASP A 44 -17.64 -16.81 -0.90
C ASP A 44 -17.88 -15.29 -0.85
N PRO A 45 -18.93 -14.78 -1.52
CA PRO A 45 -19.21 -13.37 -1.52
C PRO A 45 -19.78 -12.90 -0.19
N ARG A 46 -19.14 -11.91 0.41
CA ARG A 46 -19.53 -11.34 1.70
C ARG A 46 -20.17 -9.98 1.49
N PRO A 47 -21.47 -9.79 1.81
CA PRO A 47 -22.04 -8.45 1.86
C PRO A 47 -21.36 -7.67 2.98
N VAL A 48 -20.96 -6.43 2.69
CA VAL A 48 -20.26 -5.57 3.66
C VAL A 48 -20.88 -4.19 3.73
N ASP A 49 -21.00 -3.65 4.94
CA ASP A 49 -21.49 -2.29 5.24
C ASP A 49 -20.85 -1.78 6.54
N CYS A 50 -21.20 -0.57 6.96
CA CYS A 50 -20.66 0.04 8.17
C CYS A 50 -21.03 -0.70 9.47
N ASP A 51 -22.12 -1.47 9.47
CA ASP A 51 -22.61 -2.19 10.65
C ASP A 51 -21.93 -3.55 10.83
N ASN A 52 -21.58 -4.22 9.72
CA ASN A 52 -21.08 -5.60 9.73
C ASN A 52 -19.58 -5.74 9.42
N PHE A 53 -18.90 -4.65 9.01
CA PHE A 53 -17.52 -4.69 8.52
C PHE A 53 -16.55 -5.47 9.44
N GLU A 54 -16.52 -5.12 10.72
CA GLU A 54 -15.65 -5.77 11.71
C GLU A 54 -15.98 -7.27 11.90
N GLN A 55 -17.26 -7.63 11.82
CA GLN A 55 -17.68 -9.02 11.90
C GLN A 55 -17.21 -9.82 10.68
N GLU A 56 -17.35 -9.26 9.47
CA GLU A 56 -16.89 -9.93 8.25
C GLU A 56 -15.37 -10.00 8.17
N PHE A 57 -14.67 -8.96 8.62
CA PHE A 57 -13.21 -8.97 8.77
C PHE A 57 -12.76 -10.15 9.65
N ALA A 58 -13.29 -10.26 10.86
CA ALA A 58 -12.94 -11.33 11.80
C ALA A 58 -13.25 -12.74 11.25
N ARG A 59 -14.31 -12.87 10.44
CA ARG A 59 -14.70 -14.14 9.79
C ARG A 59 -13.73 -14.57 8.69
N MET A 60 -13.01 -13.63 8.05
CA MET A 60 -12.02 -13.97 7.03
C MET A 60 -10.75 -14.58 7.62
N GLN A 61 -10.54 -14.48 8.94
CA GLN A 61 -9.38 -15.06 9.65
C GLN A 61 -8.04 -14.65 9.00
N VAL A 62 -7.90 -13.35 8.74
CA VAL A 62 -6.77 -12.79 8.00
C VAL A 62 -5.46 -13.10 8.71
N THR A 63 -4.53 -13.73 7.98
CA THR A 63 -3.19 -14.05 8.49
C THR A 63 -2.15 -13.69 7.46
N LEU A 64 -1.02 -13.16 7.91
CA LEU A 64 0.10 -12.82 7.04
C LEU A 64 1.37 -13.49 7.55
N ASP A 65 1.92 -14.36 6.71
CA ASP A 65 3.22 -14.99 6.96
C ASP A 65 4.31 -14.18 6.24
N LEU A 66 5.04 -13.40 7.02
CA LEU A 66 6.13 -12.57 6.55
C LEU A 66 7.44 -13.36 6.62
N PRO A 67 8.11 -13.66 5.49
CA PRO A 67 9.39 -14.39 5.51
C PRO A 67 10.47 -13.60 6.29
N PRO A 68 11.52 -14.27 6.79
CA PRO A 68 12.57 -13.58 7.54
C PRO A 68 13.16 -12.43 6.72
N GLY A 69 13.11 -11.23 7.28
CA GLY A 69 13.63 -10.02 6.65
C GLY A 69 15.10 -9.76 7.00
N ASN A 70 15.65 -8.69 6.42
CA ASN A 70 17.01 -8.24 6.69
C ASN A 70 17.26 -7.80 8.15
N ALA A 71 16.20 -7.64 8.97
CA ALA A 71 16.29 -7.22 10.37
C ALA A 71 16.54 -8.37 11.38
N GLY A 72 16.80 -9.59 10.89
CA GLY A 72 17.11 -10.75 11.74
C GLY A 72 15.88 -11.38 12.42
N ASP A 73 14.69 -11.07 11.92
CA ASP A 73 13.43 -11.61 12.43
C ASP A 73 13.23 -13.00 11.81
N GLY A 74 13.03 -14.05 12.62
CA GLY A 74 12.94 -15.46 12.20
C GLY A 74 11.66 -15.83 11.41
N GLY A 75 11.14 -14.91 10.60
CA GLY A 75 9.79 -14.93 10.05
C GLY A 75 8.77 -14.44 11.08
N ILE A 76 7.78 -13.67 10.64
CA ILE A 76 6.74 -13.08 11.50
C ILE A 76 5.39 -13.58 10.99
N LYS A 77 4.61 -14.23 11.86
CA LYS A 77 3.22 -14.59 11.56
C LYS A 77 2.30 -13.60 12.26
N LEU A 78 1.60 -12.79 11.48
CA LEU A 78 0.63 -11.82 11.96
C LEU A 78 -0.79 -12.35 11.78
N ARG A 79 -1.68 -11.99 12.70
CA ARG A 79 -3.10 -12.32 12.62
C ARG A 79 -3.91 -11.08 12.91
N PHE A 80 -4.79 -10.72 11.98
CA PHE A 80 -5.64 -9.55 12.10
C PHE A 80 -7.07 -9.99 12.40
N GLN A 81 -7.70 -9.39 13.41
CA GLN A 81 -9.10 -9.61 13.77
C GLN A 81 -9.98 -8.40 13.45
N ARG A 82 -9.37 -7.22 13.31
CA ARG A 82 -10.01 -5.94 12.98
C ARG A 82 -9.04 -5.04 12.20
N LEU A 83 -9.56 -3.96 11.62
CA LEU A 83 -8.74 -3.00 10.88
C LEU A 83 -7.69 -2.30 11.76
N ASP A 84 -8.00 -2.04 13.03
CA ASP A 84 -7.06 -1.40 13.97
C ASP A 84 -5.81 -2.24 14.27
N ASP A 85 -5.81 -3.54 13.96
CA ASP A 85 -4.64 -4.39 14.20
C ASP A 85 -3.48 -4.07 13.23
N PHE A 86 -3.72 -3.30 12.17
CA PHE A 86 -2.67 -2.69 11.33
C PHE A 86 -2.00 -1.46 12.00
N HIS A 87 -2.54 -0.96 13.11
CA HIS A 87 -1.98 0.20 13.81
C HIS A 87 -0.62 -0.14 14.46
N PRO A 88 0.38 0.75 14.42
CA PRO A 88 1.71 0.48 14.97
C PRO A 88 1.72 0.07 16.43
N ASP A 89 0.88 0.68 17.27
CA ASP A 89 0.77 0.29 18.68
C ASP A 89 0.37 -1.18 18.85
N ARG A 90 -0.49 -1.71 17.98
CA ARG A 90 -0.86 -3.14 17.98
C ARG A 90 0.28 -4.02 17.51
N LEU A 91 0.97 -3.61 16.45
CA LEU A 91 2.12 -4.37 15.93
C LEU A 91 3.26 -4.45 16.95
N ILE A 92 3.50 -3.39 17.73
CA ILE A 92 4.50 -3.38 18.79
C ILE A 92 4.18 -4.41 19.87
N ASP A 93 2.90 -4.57 20.22
CA ASP A 93 2.45 -5.52 21.24
C ASP A 93 2.52 -6.97 20.75
N GLU A 94 2.18 -7.23 19.48
CA GLU A 94 2.08 -8.57 18.92
C GLU A 94 3.41 -9.16 18.43
N VAL A 95 4.30 -8.33 17.89
CA VAL A 95 5.55 -8.77 17.28
C VAL A 95 6.64 -8.81 18.35
N GLU A 96 7.00 -10.01 18.81
CA GLU A 96 7.93 -10.18 19.94
C GLU A 96 9.28 -9.43 19.79
N PRO A 97 9.93 -9.37 18.60
CA PRO A 97 11.07 -8.49 18.40
C PRO A 97 10.82 -7.01 18.75
N LEU A 98 9.65 -6.45 18.38
CA LEU A 98 9.27 -5.07 18.71
C LEU A 98 8.91 -4.93 20.19
N ALA A 99 8.09 -5.85 20.70
CA ALA A 99 7.65 -5.89 22.09
C ALA A 99 8.85 -5.92 23.05
N ARG A 100 9.92 -6.65 22.70
CA ARG A 100 11.16 -6.72 23.49
C ARG A 100 11.82 -5.36 23.64
N PHE A 101 11.95 -4.58 22.56
CA PHE A 101 12.52 -3.23 22.62
C PHE A 101 11.59 -2.24 23.34
N ALA A 102 10.27 -2.35 23.17
CA ALA A 102 9.30 -1.53 23.90
C ALA A 102 9.33 -1.78 25.42
N ARG A 103 9.41 -3.05 25.84
CA ARG A 103 9.59 -3.44 27.25
C ARG A 103 10.94 -2.95 27.80
N LEU A 104 12.01 -3.04 27.02
CA LEU A 104 13.34 -2.54 27.40
C LEU A 104 13.30 -1.03 27.64
N ARG A 105 12.72 -0.26 26.72
CA ARG A 105 12.51 1.19 26.87
C ARG A 105 11.78 1.51 28.16
N THR A 106 10.67 0.83 28.43
CA THR A 106 9.85 1.05 29.63
C THR A 106 10.65 0.80 30.91
N ARG A 107 11.47 -0.26 30.94
CA ARG A 107 12.33 -0.59 32.09
C ARG A 107 13.52 0.36 32.27
N LEU A 108 14.06 0.92 31.18
CA LEU A 108 15.11 1.94 31.22
C LEU A 108 14.58 3.29 31.72
N LEU A 109 13.31 3.62 31.44
CA LEU A 109 12.66 4.83 31.93
C LEU A 109 12.26 4.75 33.41
N ASN A 110 12.10 3.54 33.95
CA ASN A 110 11.76 3.33 35.36
C ASN A 110 13.02 3.26 36.24
N PRO A 111 13.22 4.19 37.19
CA PRO A 111 14.40 4.21 38.07
C PRO A 111 14.63 2.92 38.87
N ALA A 112 13.56 2.17 39.17
CA ALA A 112 13.65 0.94 39.95
C ALA A 112 14.24 -0.25 39.16
N THR A 113 14.08 -0.27 37.83
CA THR A 113 14.49 -1.39 36.96
C THR A 113 15.68 -1.05 36.05
N ALA A 114 16.15 0.19 36.09
CA ALA A 114 17.17 0.72 35.18
C ALA A 114 18.48 -0.09 35.21
N ALA A 115 18.99 -0.44 36.39
CA ALA A 115 20.27 -1.14 36.53
C ALA A 115 20.30 -2.55 35.91
N GLU A 116 19.16 -3.25 35.88
CA GLU A 116 19.03 -4.56 35.23
C GLU A 116 18.84 -4.41 33.72
N ALA A 117 18.04 -3.42 33.31
CA ALA A 117 17.80 -3.10 31.90
C ALA A 117 19.07 -2.59 31.20
N GLU A 118 19.95 -1.87 31.90
CA GLU A 118 21.26 -1.46 31.39
C GLU A 118 22.13 -2.66 31.01
N LYS A 119 22.14 -3.73 31.83
CA LYS A 119 22.89 -4.96 31.53
C LYS A 119 22.32 -5.70 30.33
N GLU A 120 20.99 -5.85 30.28
CA GLU A 120 20.30 -6.51 29.17
C GLU A 120 20.45 -5.74 27.86
N SER A 121 20.42 -4.40 27.92
CA SER A 121 20.65 -3.55 26.75
C SER A 121 22.01 -3.84 26.13
N ALA A 122 23.06 -4.00 26.95
CA ALA A 122 24.41 -4.29 26.47
C ALA A 122 24.54 -5.65 25.77
N GLU A 123 23.71 -6.64 26.13
CA GLU A 123 23.65 -7.94 25.46
C GLU A 123 22.89 -7.87 24.13
N LEU A 124 21.74 -7.17 24.13
CA LEU A 124 20.95 -6.88 22.94
C LEU A 124 21.74 -6.09 21.89
N LEU A 125 22.47 -5.06 22.33
CA LEU A 125 23.36 -4.24 21.53
C LEU A 125 24.51 -5.05 20.90
N LYS A 126 25.04 -6.05 21.62
CA LYS A 126 26.08 -6.95 21.08
C LYS A 126 25.51 -7.94 20.06
N ALA A 127 24.26 -8.38 20.25
CA ALA A 127 23.59 -9.33 19.36
C ALA A 127 23.02 -8.66 18.09
N GLY A 128 22.69 -7.37 18.15
CA GLY A 128 22.15 -6.58 17.02
C GLY A 128 23.19 -5.93 16.12
N ALA A 129 24.49 -6.07 16.41
CA ALA A 129 25.56 -5.52 15.58
C ALA A 129 25.74 -6.33 14.27
N ALA A 130 24.89 -6.08 13.29
CA ALA A 130 25.18 -6.34 11.88
C ALA A 130 26.24 -5.33 11.38
N PRO A 131 26.97 -5.60 10.27
CA PRO A 131 28.13 -4.82 9.87
C PRO A 131 27.78 -3.34 9.68
N PRO A 132 28.73 -2.41 9.89
CA PRO A 132 28.51 -1.02 9.53
C PRO A 132 28.07 -0.94 8.07
N ASP A 133 27.10 -0.06 7.79
CA ASP A 133 26.76 0.36 6.44
C ASP A 133 28.04 0.54 5.62
N PRO A 134 28.07 0.13 4.34
CA PRO A 134 29.18 0.47 3.48
C PRO A 134 29.31 2.00 3.51
N ALA A 135 30.45 2.46 4.01
CA ALA A 135 30.83 3.85 3.93
C ALA A 135 30.59 4.33 2.49
N PRO A 136 30.12 5.58 2.29
CA PRO A 136 29.93 6.12 0.95
C PRO A 136 31.19 5.83 0.12
N ALA A 137 30.98 5.18 -1.03
CA ALA A 137 32.02 4.76 -1.94
C ALA A 137 33.05 5.87 -2.10
N GLY A 138 34.32 5.51 -1.87
CA GLY A 138 35.43 6.44 -1.82
C GLY A 138 35.39 7.43 -2.98
N SER A 139 35.59 8.70 -2.65
CA SER A 139 36.06 9.70 -3.59
C SER A 139 37.24 9.10 -4.35
N THR A 140 37.08 8.91 -5.66
CA THR A 140 38.17 8.59 -6.55
C THR A 140 39.22 9.68 -6.40
N GLU A 141 40.40 9.27 -5.91
CA GLU A 141 41.58 10.11 -5.86
C GLU A 141 41.83 10.63 -7.29
N SER A 142 41.77 11.95 -7.49
CA SER A 142 42.02 12.53 -8.81
C SER A 142 43.47 12.30 -9.20
N THR A 143 43.71 12.11 -10.50
CA THR A 143 45.03 11.80 -11.07
C THR A 143 46.08 12.89 -10.75
N GLU A 144 45.63 14.12 -10.47
CA GLU A 144 46.46 15.22 -9.99
C GLU A 144 47.03 14.97 -8.58
N GLY A 145 46.28 14.35 -7.68
CA GLY A 145 46.74 14.01 -6.33
C GLY A 145 47.84 12.94 -6.30
N MET A 146 47.82 12.02 -7.27
CA MET A 146 48.84 10.97 -7.42
C MET A 146 50.13 11.50 -8.07
N LEU A 147 50.03 12.43 -9.03
CA LEU A 147 51.20 13.06 -9.67
C LEU A 147 52.01 13.94 -8.70
N ALA A 148 51.35 14.67 -7.81
CA ALA A 148 52.02 15.50 -6.80
C ALA A 148 52.84 14.66 -5.79
N ARG A 149 52.42 13.42 -5.52
CA ARG A 149 53.10 12.50 -4.59
C ARG A 149 54.31 11.80 -5.22
N LEU A 150 54.28 11.56 -6.53
CA LEU A 150 55.38 10.93 -7.28
C LEU A 150 56.53 11.89 -7.60
N LEU A 151 56.27 13.20 -7.62
CA LEU A 151 57.27 14.22 -7.94
C LEU A 151 58.12 14.68 -6.74
N GLY A 152 57.89 14.14 -5.53
CA GLY A 152 58.83 14.29 -4.42
C GLY A 152 59.07 15.71 -3.94
N GLU A 153 58.13 16.64 -4.15
CA GLU A 153 58.27 18.02 -3.66
C GLU A 153 57.59 18.18 -2.29
N THR A 154 58.43 18.17 -1.25
CA THR A 154 58.08 18.67 0.08
C THR A 154 58.08 20.21 0.06
N ALA A 155 56.92 20.83 0.21
CA ALA A 155 56.85 22.22 0.65
C ALA A 155 56.75 22.26 2.18
N ALA A 156 57.92 22.41 2.79
CA ALA A 156 58.14 22.92 4.13
C ALA A 156 57.62 24.39 4.21
N GLU A 157 57.28 25.04 5.32
CA GLU A 157 57.43 24.76 6.75
C GLU A 157 56.77 25.91 7.57
N GLN A 158 56.56 25.68 8.88
CA GLN A 158 56.76 26.63 10.01
C GLN A 158 55.60 27.04 10.98
N TYR A 159 55.59 26.30 12.12
CA TYR A 159 55.45 26.64 13.57
C TYR A 159 54.21 27.33 14.19
N THR A 160 53.65 26.67 15.23
CA THR A 160 54.02 26.89 16.65
C THR A 160 53.49 25.78 17.57
N ALA A 161 54.23 25.53 18.65
CA ALA A 161 54.13 24.37 19.52
C ALA A 161 52.98 24.42 20.55
N SER A 162 52.45 23.26 20.93
CA SER A 162 52.22 22.97 22.34
C SER A 162 52.46 21.49 22.65
N SER A 163 53.40 21.30 23.56
CA SER A 163 53.87 20.06 24.15
C SER A 163 52.78 19.43 25.03
N GLY A 164 51.80 18.77 24.41
CA GLY A 164 50.98 17.71 25.02
C GLY A 164 51.51 16.36 24.54
N GLY A 165 52.81 16.17 24.69
CA GLY A 165 53.58 15.10 24.05
C GLY A 165 53.30 13.74 24.66
N ILE A 166 53.37 12.71 23.80
CA ILE A 166 53.76 11.30 23.99
C ILE A 166 53.48 10.66 25.36
N VAL A 167 53.86 11.28 26.49
CA VAL A 167 53.43 10.92 27.84
C VAL A 167 51.90 10.90 27.97
N ASP A 168 51.16 11.85 27.39
CA ASP A 168 49.69 11.88 27.47
C ASP A 168 49.04 10.75 26.62
N ARG A 169 49.72 10.38 25.53
CA ARG A 169 49.40 9.22 24.69
C ARG A 169 49.73 7.90 25.39
N PHE A 170 50.83 7.86 26.14
CA PHE A 170 51.27 6.70 26.90
C PHE A 170 50.41 6.49 28.16
N ILE A 171 49.96 7.56 28.83
CA ILE A 171 48.98 7.50 29.92
C ILE A 171 47.65 6.94 29.39
N ARG A 172 47.14 7.37 28.23
CA ARG A 172 45.94 6.75 27.62
C ARG A 172 46.15 5.29 27.21
N GLN A 173 47.35 4.92 26.77
CA GLN A 173 47.66 3.57 26.29
C GLN A 173 47.93 2.58 27.45
N VAL A 174 48.39 3.06 28.60
CA VAL A 174 48.60 2.26 29.83
C VAL A 174 47.32 2.16 30.67
N VAL A 175 46.46 3.19 30.63
CA VAL A 175 45.17 3.21 31.35
C VAL A 175 44.03 2.59 30.51
N GLY A 176 44.31 2.23 29.26
CA GLY A 176 43.35 1.71 28.28
C GLY A 176 42.59 0.42 28.63
N PRO A 177 43.10 -0.56 29.41
CA PRO A 177 42.32 -1.76 29.68
C PRO A 177 41.30 -1.65 30.82
N ASN A 178 41.31 -0.58 31.64
CA ASN A 178 40.54 -0.58 32.90
C ASN A 178 40.01 0.79 33.34
N VAL A 179 39.66 1.68 32.41
CA VAL A 179 38.59 2.65 32.72
C VAL A 179 37.30 1.98 32.29
N PRO A 180 36.44 1.50 33.21
CA PRO A 180 35.07 1.21 32.82
C PRO A 180 34.54 2.51 32.22
N GLY A 181 34.35 2.53 30.90
CA GLY A 181 33.74 3.66 30.23
C GLY A 181 32.48 4.00 31.01
N THR A 182 32.32 5.28 31.37
CA THR A 182 31.13 5.74 32.11
C THR A 182 29.93 5.06 31.48
N PRO A 183 29.14 4.27 32.24
CA PRO A 183 28.03 3.54 31.66
C PRO A 183 27.18 4.54 30.86
N PRO A 184 26.77 4.19 29.63
CA PRO A 184 26.00 5.10 28.80
C PRO A 184 24.83 5.61 29.63
N SER A 185 24.67 6.94 29.68
CA SER A 185 23.58 7.55 30.45
C SER A 185 22.25 6.88 30.10
N PRO A 186 21.34 6.64 31.05
CA PRO A 186 20.04 6.01 30.78
C PRO A 186 19.31 6.62 29.58
N ALA A 187 19.38 7.94 29.41
CA ALA A 187 18.81 8.65 28.26
C ALA A 187 19.38 8.20 26.89
N ARG A 188 20.67 7.87 26.81
CA ARG A 188 21.31 7.36 25.58
C ARG A 188 20.84 5.94 25.25
N LEU A 189 20.64 5.11 26.27
CA LEU A 189 20.13 3.75 26.07
C LEU A 189 18.67 3.75 25.64
N VAL A 190 17.85 4.64 26.22
CA VAL A 190 16.46 4.87 25.78
C VAL A 190 16.43 5.33 24.33
N ALA A 191 17.21 6.36 23.97
CA ALA A 191 17.26 6.88 22.60
C ALA A 191 17.71 5.81 21.59
N HIS A 192 18.68 4.96 21.97
CA HIS A 192 19.10 3.86 21.11
C HIS A 192 18.00 2.80 20.96
N ALA A 193 17.34 2.39 22.05
CA ALA A 193 16.21 1.46 21.98
C ALA A 193 15.05 2.01 21.12
N GLU A 194 14.75 3.31 21.21
CA GLU A 194 13.76 3.98 20.36
C GLU A 194 14.19 4.02 18.89
N THR A 195 15.49 4.18 18.61
CA THR A 195 16.04 4.15 17.25
C THR A 195 15.87 2.77 16.62
N GLU A 196 16.25 1.71 17.35
CA GLU A 196 16.10 0.32 16.90
C GLU A 196 14.63 -0.07 16.72
N LEU A 197 13.78 0.30 17.69
CA LEU A 197 12.34 0.07 17.62
C LEU A 197 11.72 0.78 16.40
N SER A 198 12.09 2.03 16.15
CA SER A 198 11.65 2.79 14.97
C SER A 198 12.07 2.11 13.68
N ALA A 199 13.34 1.69 13.57
CA ALA A 199 13.88 1.08 12.36
C ALA A 199 13.15 -0.23 12.03
N ARG A 200 12.95 -1.09 13.03
CA ARG A 200 12.23 -2.36 12.87
C ARG A 200 10.75 -2.16 12.54
N LEU A 201 10.08 -1.21 13.21
CA LEU A 201 8.68 -0.91 12.94
C LEU A 201 8.48 -0.36 11.53
N ARG A 202 9.33 0.57 11.05
CA ARG A 202 9.30 1.02 9.65
C ARG A 202 9.51 -0.13 8.68
N ALA A 203 10.53 -0.95 8.93
CA ALA A 203 10.84 -2.10 8.07
C ALA A 203 9.66 -3.08 7.97
N LEU A 204 8.88 -3.25 9.05
CA LEU A 204 7.66 -4.06 9.06
C LEU A 204 6.53 -3.39 8.25
N LEU A 205 6.25 -2.10 8.52
CA LEU A 205 5.17 -1.35 7.87
C LEU A 205 5.38 -1.19 6.36
N HIS A 206 6.63 -1.11 5.90
CA HIS A 206 6.99 -0.90 4.49
C HIS A 206 7.25 -2.21 3.74
N ARG A 207 6.88 -3.35 4.32
CA ARG A 207 6.94 -4.62 3.60
C ARG A 207 5.86 -4.66 2.51
N PRO A 208 6.19 -5.02 1.26
CA PRO A 208 5.22 -5.09 0.19
C PRO A 208 4.02 -5.99 0.51
N GLU A 209 4.24 -7.13 1.18
CA GLU A 209 3.17 -8.06 1.53
C GLU A 209 2.25 -7.50 2.63
N PHE A 210 2.81 -6.71 3.56
CA PHE A 210 2.04 -6.03 4.61
C PHE A 210 1.24 -4.87 4.03
N GLN A 211 1.88 -4.01 3.24
CA GLN A 211 1.23 -2.88 2.58
C GLN A 211 0.14 -3.31 1.62
N ALA A 212 0.33 -4.39 0.86
CA ALA A 212 -0.70 -4.90 -0.05
C ALA A 212 -1.97 -5.31 0.70
N LEU A 213 -1.82 -6.01 1.83
CA LEU A 213 -2.92 -6.42 2.68
C LEU A 213 -3.58 -5.22 3.38
N GLU A 214 -2.79 -4.32 3.95
CA GLU A 214 -3.30 -3.08 4.58
C GLU A 214 -4.05 -2.21 3.57
N ALA A 215 -3.51 -2.04 2.35
CA ALA A 215 -4.12 -1.25 1.29
C ALA A 215 -5.45 -1.86 0.80
N ALA A 216 -5.54 -3.19 0.69
CA ALA A 216 -6.77 -3.86 0.33
C ALA A 216 -7.88 -3.59 1.36
N TRP A 217 -7.57 -3.77 2.65
CA TRP A 217 -8.53 -3.57 3.74
C TRP A 217 -8.91 -2.12 3.98
N ARG A 218 -7.94 -1.19 3.97
CA ARG A 218 -8.22 0.24 4.07
C ARG A 218 -8.94 0.78 2.83
N GLY A 219 -8.67 0.20 1.67
CA GLY A 219 -9.41 0.52 0.45
C GLY A 219 -10.88 0.11 0.53
N LEU A 220 -11.16 -1.04 1.14
CA LEU A 220 -12.53 -1.48 1.41
C LEU A 220 -13.22 -0.57 2.45
N ASP A 221 -12.53 -0.24 3.55
CA ASP A 221 -13.01 0.72 4.56
C ASP A 221 -13.29 2.10 3.94
N PHE A 222 -12.44 2.58 3.03
CA PHE A 222 -12.67 3.80 2.26
C PHE A 222 -14.02 3.77 1.53
N LEU A 223 -14.35 2.69 0.82
CA LEU A 223 -15.67 2.61 0.16
C LEU A 223 -16.81 2.54 1.16
N ILE A 224 -16.70 1.71 2.20
CA ILE A 224 -17.76 1.53 3.20
C ILE A 224 -18.11 2.85 3.89
N ARG A 225 -17.12 3.70 4.18
CA ARG A 225 -17.33 4.98 4.87
C ARG A 225 -17.88 6.09 3.98
N ASN A 226 -17.59 6.04 2.68
CA ASN A 226 -17.86 7.15 1.77
C ASN A 226 -19.05 6.91 0.83
N VAL A 227 -19.53 5.68 0.69
CA VAL A 227 -20.65 5.33 -0.18
C VAL A 227 -22.00 5.38 0.57
N SER A 228 -23.06 5.83 -0.12
CA SER A 228 -24.45 5.82 0.40
C SER A 228 -24.92 4.41 0.77
N GLU A 229 -25.76 4.28 1.82
CA GLU A 229 -26.39 3.03 2.25
C GLU A 229 -27.31 2.39 1.19
N GLU A 230 -27.71 3.17 0.18
CA GLU A 230 -28.51 2.73 -0.98
C GLU A 230 -27.73 1.80 -1.90
N VAL A 231 -26.40 1.93 -1.93
CA VAL A 231 -25.51 1.06 -2.71
C VAL A 231 -25.08 -0.13 -1.85
N LYS A 232 -25.08 -1.33 -2.44
CA LYS A 232 -24.68 -2.56 -1.74
C LYS A 232 -23.29 -3.01 -2.14
N LEU A 233 -22.42 -3.18 -1.16
CA LEU A 233 -21.04 -3.62 -1.36
C LEU A 233 -20.89 -5.10 -1.05
N TYR A 234 -20.09 -5.80 -1.86
CA TYR A 234 -19.73 -7.20 -1.66
C TYR A 234 -18.22 -7.37 -1.77
N ALA A 235 -17.58 -8.01 -0.79
CA ALA A 235 -16.18 -8.38 -0.85
C ALA A 235 -16.02 -9.86 -1.20
N ILE A 236 -15.11 -10.18 -2.12
CA ILE A 236 -14.73 -11.55 -2.47
C ILE A 236 -13.21 -11.66 -2.32
N ASN A 237 -12.78 -12.55 -1.42
CA ASN A 237 -11.37 -12.90 -1.32
C ASN A 237 -10.94 -13.72 -2.53
N CYS A 238 -10.07 -13.14 -3.34
CA CYS A 238 -9.49 -13.75 -4.53
C CYS A 238 -8.18 -13.04 -4.84
N SER A 239 -7.07 -13.76 -4.89
CA SER A 239 -5.80 -13.20 -5.35
C SER A 239 -5.80 -13.00 -6.87
N LYS A 240 -4.88 -12.17 -7.39
CA LYS A 240 -4.71 -11.99 -8.84
C LYS A 240 -4.40 -13.31 -9.55
N ALA A 241 -3.62 -14.19 -8.91
CA ALA A 241 -3.27 -15.50 -9.45
C ALA A 241 -4.47 -16.46 -9.51
N GLU A 242 -5.31 -16.46 -8.48
CA GLU A 242 -6.56 -17.22 -8.48
C GLU A 242 -7.53 -16.69 -9.53
N LEU A 243 -7.64 -15.37 -9.70
CA LEU A 243 -8.46 -14.78 -10.75
C LEU A 243 -7.95 -15.19 -12.14
N ALA A 244 -6.64 -15.13 -12.38
CA ALA A 244 -6.02 -15.58 -13.63
C ALA A 244 -6.32 -17.06 -13.93
N THR A 245 -6.24 -17.92 -12.89
CA THR A 245 -6.61 -19.34 -12.99
C THR A 245 -8.10 -19.51 -13.28
N ALA A 246 -8.96 -18.73 -12.60
CA ALA A 246 -10.40 -18.81 -12.75
C ALA A 246 -10.88 -18.33 -14.13
N VAL A 247 -10.24 -17.33 -14.73
CA VAL A 247 -10.60 -16.90 -16.10
C VAL A 247 -10.11 -17.90 -17.15
N THR A 248 -8.94 -18.52 -16.93
CA THR A 248 -8.44 -19.59 -17.81
C THR A 248 -9.38 -20.80 -17.77
N ALA A 249 -9.83 -21.21 -16.58
CA ALA A 249 -10.77 -22.32 -16.43
C ALA A 249 -12.17 -22.02 -17.01
N GLY A 250 -12.54 -20.74 -17.15
CA GLY A 250 -13.82 -20.29 -17.70
C GLY A 250 -13.77 -19.88 -19.17
N GLU A 251 -12.70 -20.19 -19.89
CA GLU A 251 -12.47 -19.71 -21.26
C GLU A 251 -13.51 -20.21 -22.26
N GLU A 252 -13.86 -21.50 -22.21
CA GLU A 252 -14.89 -22.09 -23.08
C GLU A 252 -16.31 -21.88 -22.54
N ASP A 253 -16.48 -22.02 -21.22
CA ASP A 253 -17.74 -21.85 -20.50
C ASP A 253 -17.49 -21.04 -19.22
N PRO A 254 -18.07 -19.84 -19.07
CA PRO A 254 -17.97 -19.04 -17.86
C PRO A 254 -18.32 -19.81 -16.58
N ALA A 255 -19.23 -20.79 -16.65
CA ALA A 255 -19.62 -21.60 -15.49
C ALA A 255 -18.50 -22.49 -14.95
N GLY A 256 -17.45 -22.74 -15.74
CA GLY A 256 -16.20 -23.38 -15.32
C GLY A 256 -15.33 -22.51 -14.42
N SER A 257 -15.52 -21.19 -14.45
CA SER A 257 -14.81 -20.24 -13.59
C SER A 257 -15.30 -20.32 -12.14
N ALA A 258 -14.36 -20.37 -11.19
CA ALA A 258 -14.68 -20.40 -9.76
C ALA A 258 -15.39 -19.12 -9.27
N VAL A 259 -15.14 -17.98 -9.93
CA VAL A 259 -15.72 -16.67 -9.59
C VAL A 259 -17.05 -16.38 -10.28
N TYR A 260 -17.40 -17.09 -11.36
CA TYR A 260 -18.62 -16.81 -12.14
C TYR A 260 -19.89 -16.97 -11.31
N LYS A 261 -20.09 -18.11 -10.64
CA LYS A 261 -21.31 -18.37 -9.86
C LYS A 261 -21.55 -17.37 -8.72
N PRO A 262 -20.52 -17.00 -7.92
CA PRO A 262 -20.63 -15.88 -6.99
C PRO A 262 -21.10 -14.58 -7.66
N LEU A 263 -20.50 -14.19 -8.78
CA LEU A 263 -20.84 -12.96 -9.50
C LEU A 263 -22.24 -12.99 -10.12
N GLU A 264 -22.62 -14.12 -10.73
CA GLU A 264 -23.96 -14.37 -11.29
C GLU A 264 -25.06 -14.29 -10.22
N LYS A 265 -24.76 -14.74 -8.99
CA LYS A 265 -25.67 -14.64 -7.85
C LYS A 265 -25.83 -13.20 -7.36
N ILE A 266 -24.74 -12.44 -7.28
CA ILE A 266 -24.76 -11.04 -6.81
C ILE A 266 -25.37 -10.11 -7.86
N ARG A 267 -25.10 -10.36 -9.15
CA ARG A 267 -25.42 -9.49 -10.29
C ARG A 267 -24.90 -8.05 -10.06
N PRO A 268 -23.57 -7.86 -9.93
CA PRO A 268 -23.01 -6.55 -9.68
C PRO A 268 -23.26 -5.58 -10.84
N GLY A 269 -23.51 -4.32 -10.50
CA GLY A 269 -23.47 -3.20 -11.43
C GLY A 269 -22.06 -3.00 -11.99
N ILE A 270 -21.07 -3.07 -11.09
CA ILE A 270 -19.64 -2.96 -11.38
C ILE A 270 -18.81 -3.89 -10.47
N ILE A 271 -17.71 -4.41 -11.00
CA ILE A 271 -16.72 -5.19 -10.27
C ILE A 271 -15.43 -4.38 -10.18
N LEU A 272 -14.89 -4.20 -8.98
CA LEU A 272 -13.63 -3.52 -8.73
C LEU A 272 -12.56 -4.58 -8.41
N GLY A 273 -11.50 -4.64 -9.21
CA GLY A 273 -10.35 -5.48 -8.93
C GLY A 273 -9.26 -4.67 -8.23
N LEU A 274 -8.94 -5.05 -6.99
CA LEU A 274 -7.81 -4.48 -6.24
C LEU A 274 -6.47 -5.07 -6.72
N TYR A 275 -6.26 -5.08 -8.03
CA TYR A 275 -5.06 -5.55 -8.70
C TYR A 275 -4.51 -4.48 -9.64
N THR A 276 -3.22 -4.59 -9.92
CA THR A 276 -2.53 -3.79 -10.93
C THR A 276 -2.19 -4.66 -12.12
N PHE A 277 -2.61 -4.23 -13.31
CA PHE A 277 -2.34 -4.91 -14.57
C PHE A 277 -1.27 -4.18 -15.36
N GLY A 278 -0.31 -4.93 -15.90
CA GLY A 278 0.79 -4.41 -16.72
C GLY A 278 0.83 -5.02 -18.12
N PRO A 279 1.85 -4.66 -18.93
CA PRO A 279 1.97 -5.09 -20.33
C PRO A 279 1.92 -6.60 -20.55
N GLN A 280 2.27 -7.41 -19.56
CA GLN A 280 2.23 -8.88 -19.61
C GLN A 280 0.83 -9.48 -19.41
N ASP A 281 -0.16 -8.71 -18.96
CA ASP A 281 -1.44 -9.24 -18.47
C ASP A 281 -2.57 -9.23 -19.52
N SER A 282 -2.27 -8.95 -20.79
CA SER A 282 -3.27 -8.83 -21.87
C SER A 282 -4.21 -10.03 -21.98
N ALA A 283 -3.68 -11.25 -21.88
CA ALA A 283 -4.46 -12.48 -21.93
C ALA A 283 -5.42 -12.64 -20.73
N VAL A 284 -4.95 -12.28 -19.53
CA VAL A 284 -5.77 -12.33 -18.31
C VAL A 284 -6.90 -11.31 -18.39
N LEU A 285 -6.61 -10.07 -18.81
CA LEU A 285 -7.62 -9.04 -19.03
C LEU A 285 -8.66 -9.46 -20.07
N ALA A 286 -8.25 -10.10 -21.17
CA ALA A 286 -9.17 -10.64 -22.18
C ALA A 286 -10.09 -11.73 -21.59
N GLY A 287 -9.57 -12.56 -20.69
CA GLY A 287 -10.35 -13.56 -19.94
C GLY A 287 -11.34 -12.91 -18.98
N ILE A 288 -10.90 -11.90 -18.22
CA ILE A 288 -11.76 -11.11 -17.31
C ILE A 288 -12.90 -10.46 -18.11
N ALA A 289 -12.60 -9.80 -19.23
CA ALA A 289 -13.59 -9.13 -20.07
C ALA A 289 -14.70 -10.08 -20.54
N ARG A 290 -14.34 -11.31 -20.95
CA ARG A 290 -15.29 -12.35 -21.33
C ARG A 290 -16.14 -12.82 -20.15
N LEU A 291 -15.51 -13.06 -19.00
CA LEU A 291 -16.19 -13.47 -17.78
C LEU A 291 -17.22 -12.41 -17.32
N VAL A 292 -16.82 -11.15 -17.20
CA VAL A 292 -17.72 -10.10 -16.67
C VAL A 292 -18.80 -9.71 -17.67
N ARG A 293 -18.54 -9.83 -18.97
CA ARG A 293 -19.59 -9.76 -20.00
C ARG A 293 -20.65 -10.83 -19.79
N ALA A 294 -20.27 -12.06 -19.46
CA ALA A 294 -21.23 -13.14 -19.16
C ALA A 294 -22.07 -12.82 -17.90
N CYS A 295 -21.49 -12.13 -16.91
CA CYS A 295 -22.22 -11.60 -15.75
C CYS A 295 -23.08 -10.35 -16.05
N GLN A 296 -22.98 -9.80 -17.28
CA GLN A 296 -23.54 -8.51 -17.67
C GLN A 296 -23.12 -7.40 -16.70
N SER A 297 -21.81 -7.25 -16.51
CA SER A 297 -21.21 -6.24 -15.64
C SER A 297 -19.94 -5.69 -16.30
N ALA A 298 -19.30 -4.71 -15.67
CA ALA A 298 -17.98 -4.23 -16.05
C ALA A 298 -16.97 -4.44 -14.92
N PHE A 299 -15.68 -4.38 -15.26
CA PHE A 299 -14.56 -4.58 -14.36
C PHE A 299 -13.61 -3.40 -14.41
N VAL A 300 -13.30 -2.80 -13.27
CA VAL A 300 -12.33 -1.69 -13.16
C VAL A 300 -11.17 -2.10 -12.25
N ALA A 301 -9.94 -1.84 -12.67
CA ALA A 301 -8.72 -2.13 -11.91
C ALA A 301 -7.62 -1.07 -12.16
N ALA A 302 -6.46 -1.24 -11.53
CA ALA A 302 -5.32 -0.35 -11.73
C ALA A 302 -4.51 -0.72 -12.98
N ALA A 303 -4.02 0.28 -13.70
CA ALA A 303 -2.96 0.12 -14.70
C ALA A 303 -1.59 0.39 -14.07
N SER A 304 -0.58 -0.41 -14.42
CA SER A 304 0.80 -0.10 -14.07
C SER A 304 1.37 1.02 -14.95
N PRO A 305 2.30 1.85 -14.44
CA PRO A 305 2.94 2.91 -15.22
C PRO A 305 3.52 2.44 -16.59
N PRO A 306 4.12 1.23 -16.69
CA PRO A 306 4.62 0.73 -17.98
C PRO A 306 3.59 0.59 -19.11
N LEU A 307 2.29 0.55 -18.81
CA LEU A 307 1.25 0.52 -19.86
C LEU A 307 1.15 1.82 -20.67
N VAL A 308 1.57 2.94 -20.10
CA VAL A 308 1.63 4.24 -20.82
C VAL A 308 3.05 4.63 -21.22
N GLY A 309 4.03 3.75 -20.98
CA GLY A 309 5.42 3.96 -21.37
C GLY A 309 6.30 4.65 -20.32
N CYS A 310 5.85 4.73 -19.06
CA CYS A 310 6.70 5.26 -17.97
C CYS A 310 7.04 4.17 -16.94
N THR A 311 8.14 4.36 -16.22
CA THR A 311 8.55 3.44 -15.16
C THR A 311 7.88 3.77 -13.82
N SER A 312 7.67 5.06 -13.56
CA SER A 312 6.98 5.59 -12.40
C SER A 312 6.45 6.99 -12.71
N PHE A 313 5.21 7.28 -12.32
CA PHE A 313 4.63 8.62 -12.47
C PHE A 313 5.30 9.65 -11.55
N ASP A 314 5.82 9.23 -10.39
CA ASP A 314 6.51 10.13 -9.45
C ASP A 314 7.85 10.61 -10.02
N VAL A 315 8.56 9.73 -10.73
CA VAL A 315 9.86 10.03 -11.36
C VAL A 315 9.68 10.69 -12.73
N GLN A 316 8.69 10.27 -13.51
CA GLN A 316 8.43 10.74 -14.87
C GLN A 316 7.01 11.33 -15.01
N PRO A 317 6.71 12.46 -14.33
CA PRO A 317 5.39 13.07 -14.39
C PRO A 317 5.09 13.75 -15.74
N ASP A 318 6.12 14.09 -16.52
CA ASP A 318 5.98 14.68 -17.84
C ASP A 318 5.92 13.58 -18.92
N PRO A 319 4.90 13.56 -19.79
CA PRO A 319 4.80 12.58 -20.87
C PRO A 319 5.96 12.63 -21.88
N ASP A 320 6.71 13.73 -21.96
CA ASP A 320 7.91 13.80 -22.81
C ASP A 320 9.03 12.84 -22.37
N ASP A 321 9.02 12.40 -21.10
CA ASP A 321 9.96 11.42 -20.57
C ASP A 321 9.51 9.98 -20.83
N TRP A 322 8.31 9.76 -21.37
CA TRP A 322 7.75 8.42 -21.55
C TRP A 322 8.27 7.78 -22.84
N SER A 323 8.52 6.48 -22.79
CA SER A 323 9.05 5.70 -23.90
C SER A 323 8.10 4.57 -24.25
N PRO A 324 7.83 4.32 -25.55
CA PRO A 324 7.00 3.20 -25.96
C PRO A 324 7.49 1.88 -25.35
N GLY A 325 6.56 1.07 -24.85
CA GLY A 325 6.85 -0.26 -24.35
C GLY A 325 7.28 -1.23 -25.46
N HIS A 326 7.45 -2.50 -25.09
CA HIS A 326 7.78 -3.55 -26.05
C HIS A 326 6.71 -3.66 -27.15
N PRO A 327 7.06 -3.62 -28.45
CA PRO A 327 6.09 -3.60 -29.55
C PRO A 327 5.07 -4.75 -29.50
N ASP A 328 5.52 -5.96 -29.21
CA ASP A 328 4.63 -7.13 -29.11
C ASP A 328 3.58 -6.99 -28.00
N GLU A 329 3.93 -6.42 -26.85
CA GLU A 329 2.96 -6.20 -25.77
C GLU A 329 2.00 -5.06 -26.11
N ALA A 330 2.51 -4.00 -26.75
CA ALA A 330 1.67 -2.91 -27.26
C ALA A 330 0.67 -3.41 -28.31
N GLU A 331 1.09 -4.32 -29.22
CA GLU A 331 0.20 -4.94 -30.20
C GLU A 331 -0.88 -5.81 -29.53
N LYS A 332 -0.52 -6.65 -28.56
CA LYS A 332 -1.50 -7.47 -27.82
C LYS A 332 -2.51 -6.61 -27.06
N PHE A 333 -2.06 -5.54 -26.41
CA PHE A 333 -2.95 -4.60 -25.73
C PHE A 333 -3.84 -3.84 -26.71
N GLY A 334 -3.31 -3.34 -27.82
CA GLY A 334 -4.10 -2.70 -28.87
C GLY A 334 -5.09 -3.67 -29.55
N ALA A 335 -4.75 -4.95 -29.68
CA ALA A 335 -5.68 -5.98 -30.14
C ALA A 335 -6.83 -6.17 -29.15
N LEU A 336 -6.53 -6.26 -27.84
CA LEU A 336 -7.56 -6.34 -26.80
C LEU A 336 -8.51 -5.14 -26.83
N ARG A 337 -8.01 -3.91 -26.93
CA ARG A 337 -8.83 -2.68 -26.97
C ARG A 337 -9.85 -2.65 -28.11
N ARG A 338 -9.53 -3.29 -29.23
CA ARG A 338 -10.40 -3.38 -30.42
C ARG A 338 -11.41 -4.53 -30.33
N MET A 339 -11.34 -5.38 -29.31
CA MET A 339 -12.34 -6.43 -29.11
C MET A 339 -13.64 -5.85 -28.56
N PRO A 340 -14.82 -6.36 -28.95
CA PRO A 340 -16.10 -5.91 -28.38
C PRO A 340 -16.20 -6.07 -26.86
N VAL A 341 -15.46 -7.02 -26.28
CA VAL A 341 -15.45 -7.25 -24.82
C VAL A 341 -14.70 -6.17 -24.05
N ALA A 342 -13.87 -5.34 -24.70
CA ALA A 342 -13.10 -4.29 -24.04
C ALA A 342 -13.98 -3.18 -23.43
N ALA A 343 -15.22 -3.02 -23.92
CA ALA A 343 -16.20 -2.09 -23.36
C ALA A 343 -16.60 -2.44 -21.90
N HIS A 344 -16.34 -3.68 -21.47
CA HIS A 344 -16.56 -4.14 -20.10
C HIS A 344 -15.34 -3.97 -19.19
N LEU A 345 -14.22 -3.44 -19.69
CA LEU A 345 -13.02 -3.19 -18.89
C LEU A 345 -12.82 -1.69 -18.72
N GLY A 346 -12.40 -1.27 -17.53
CA GLY A 346 -11.81 0.03 -17.26
C GLY A 346 -10.50 -0.14 -16.51
N LEU A 347 -9.51 0.70 -16.83
CA LEU A 347 -8.26 0.75 -16.09
C LEU A 347 -8.02 2.18 -15.64
N ALA A 348 -7.52 2.39 -14.43
CA ALA A 348 -7.21 3.71 -13.90
C ALA A 348 -5.77 3.79 -13.37
N ALA A 349 -5.17 4.97 -13.45
CA ALA A 349 -3.83 5.26 -12.92
C ALA A 349 -3.62 6.77 -12.76
N PRO A 350 -2.71 7.25 -11.90
CA PRO A 350 -1.93 6.54 -10.89
C PRO A 350 -2.74 6.04 -9.67
N ARG A 351 -2.06 5.41 -8.70
CA ARG A 351 -2.61 5.11 -7.37
C ARG A 351 -2.89 6.39 -6.55
N PHE A 352 -3.59 6.26 -5.42
CA PHE A 352 -3.90 7.38 -4.51
C PHE A 352 -3.62 7.03 -3.03
N LEU A 353 -3.40 8.01 -2.17
CA LEU A 353 -2.97 7.79 -0.79
C LEU A 353 -4.14 7.34 0.10
N LEU A 354 -4.00 6.21 0.81
CA LEU A 354 -5.06 5.67 1.69
C LEU A 354 -4.96 6.12 3.16
N ARG A 355 -3.76 6.44 3.64
CA ARG A 355 -3.58 7.04 4.97
C ARG A 355 -2.39 7.97 5.01
N GLN A 356 -2.41 8.89 5.98
CA GLN A 356 -1.21 9.65 6.30
C GLN A 356 -0.18 8.73 6.98
N PRO A 357 1.13 8.99 6.77
CA PRO A 357 2.16 8.32 7.54
C PRO A 357 2.07 8.68 9.02
N TYR A 358 2.42 7.76 9.90
CA TYR A 358 2.44 7.99 11.34
C TYR A 358 3.58 8.93 11.71
N GLY A 359 3.31 9.89 12.58
CA GLY A 359 4.26 10.94 12.93
C GLY A 359 3.66 11.99 13.85
N LYS A 360 4.52 12.75 14.53
CA LYS A 360 4.08 13.74 15.51
C LYS A 360 3.20 14.84 14.93
N SER A 361 3.43 15.19 13.66
CA SER A 361 2.70 16.25 12.96
C SER A 361 1.53 15.76 12.11
N SER A 362 1.33 14.45 12.06
CA SER A 362 0.27 13.74 11.33
C SER A 362 -0.54 12.90 12.29
N ASP A 363 -0.31 11.58 12.31
CA ASP A 363 -1.00 10.60 13.14
C ASP A 363 -0.01 10.00 14.16
N PRO A 364 0.04 10.52 15.41
CA PRO A 364 0.98 10.06 16.40
C PRO A 364 0.55 8.73 17.05
N ILE A 365 1.53 7.90 17.40
CA ILE A 365 1.30 6.64 18.14
C ILE A 365 1.52 6.85 19.65
N GLU A 366 0.95 5.97 20.47
CA GLU A 366 1.03 6.10 21.94
C GLU A 366 2.32 5.51 22.52
N ALA A 367 2.85 4.44 21.92
CA ALA A 367 3.93 3.65 22.53
C ALA A 367 5.23 4.45 22.75
N PHE A 368 5.66 5.22 21.76
CA PHE A 368 6.89 6.02 21.80
C PHE A 368 6.92 7.09 20.68
N PRO A 369 7.85 8.07 20.74
CA PRO A 369 8.01 9.03 19.65
C PRO A 369 8.46 8.34 18.35
N PHE A 370 7.53 8.16 17.42
CA PHE A 370 7.76 7.48 16.15
C PHE A 370 7.50 8.42 14.97
N GLU A 371 8.38 8.34 13.99
CA GLU A 371 8.20 8.95 12.67
C GLU A 371 8.36 7.83 11.63
N GLU A 372 7.27 7.54 10.91
CA GLU A 372 7.24 6.50 9.88
C GLU A 372 8.09 6.88 8.67
N MET A 373 8.00 8.14 8.25
CA MET A 373 8.72 8.64 7.08
C MET A 373 10.06 9.26 7.47
N PRO A 374 11.17 8.89 6.80
CA PRO A 374 12.41 9.63 6.92
C PRO A 374 12.26 11.02 6.27
N ALA A 375 13.24 11.90 6.48
CA ALA A 375 13.23 13.28 5.95
C ALA A 375 13.06 13.33 4.41
N ASN A 376 13.62 12.35 3.71
CA ASN A 376 13.39 12.11 2.29
C ASN A 376 12.62 10.80 2.14
N PRO A 377 11.28 10.85 2.14
CA PRO A 377 10.46 9.65 2.08
C PRO A 377 10.60 8.97 0.73
N ASP A 378 10.76 7.65 0.74
CA ASP A 378 10.67 6.83 -0.46
C ASP A 378 9.23 6.76 -0.96
N HIS A 379 9.04 6.73 -2.28
CA HIS A 379 7.71 6.76 -2.88
C HIS A 379 6.89 5.53 -2.51
N GLU A 380 7.49 4.34 -2.49
CA GLU A 380 6.79 3.08 -2.20
C GLU A 380 6.57 2.84 -0.69
N SER A 381 7.20 3.64 0.19
CA SER A 381 6.89 3.60 1.63
C SER A 381 5.48 4.11 1.96
N TYR A 382 4.85 4.88 1.08
CA TYR A 382 3.47 5.36 1.28
C TYR A 382 2.46 4.24 1.04
N LEU A 383 1.36 4.25 1.80
CA LEU A 383 0.28 3.29 1.61
C LEU A 383 -0.64 3.73 0.45
N TRP A 384 -0.28 3.29 -0.76
CA TRP A 384 -1.03 3.56 -1.97
C TRP A 384 -2.21 2.60 -2.16
N GLY A 385 -3.38 3.16 -2.43
CA GLY A 385 -4.62 2.47 -2.77
C GLY A 385 -4.86 2.32 -4.26
N ASN A 386 -5.66 1.32 -4.60
CA ASN A 386 -6.02 1.02 -5.98
C ASN A 386 -7.03 2.06 -6.52
N PRO A 387 -6.76 2.75 -7.64
CA PRO A 387 -7.64 3.80 -8.18
C PRO A 387 -9.02 3.30 -8.64
N ALA A 388 -9.22 1.98 -8.77
CA ALA A 388 -10.56 1.41 -9.00
C ALA A 388 -11.54 1.77 -7.88
N LEU A 389 -11.05 2.01 -6.65
CA LEU A 389 -11.86 2.45 -5.53
C LEU A 389 -12.46 3.85 -5.77
N LEU A 390 -11.68 4.76 -6.37
CA LEU A 390 -12.17 6.10 -6.73
C LEU A 390 -13.25 6.02 -7.82
N CYS A 391 -13.05 5.16 -8.82
CA CYS A 391 -14.05 4.92 -9.86
C CYS A 391 -15.33 4.34 -9.26
N GLY A 392 -15.21 3.37 -8.35
CA GLY A 392 -16.32 2.78 -7.62
C GLY A 392 -17.10 3.80 -6.77
N TYR A 393 -16.38 4.68 -6.06
CA TYR A 393 -16.97 5.77 -5.29
C TYR A 393 -17.77 6.72 -6.19
N LEU A 394 -17.20 7.18 -7.30
CA LEU A 394 -17.90 8.10 -8.22
C LEU A 394 -19.16 7.46 -8.83
N LEU A 395 -19.09 6.19 -9.25
CA LEU A 395 -20.25 5.45 -9.75
C LEU A 395 -21.32 5.25 -8.67
N ALA A 396 -20.90 4.99 -7.43
CA ALA A 396 -21.81 4.85 -6.29
C ALA A 396 -22.53 6.18 -5.99
N THR A 397 -21.80 7.31 -6.02
CA THR A 397 -22.38 8.65 -5.86
C THR A 397 -23.38 8.96 -6.98
N ALA A 398 -23.04 8.64 -8.24
CA ALA A 398 -23.95 8.80 -9.37
C ALA A 398 -25.20 7.91 -9.24
N ALA A 399 -25.05 6.67 -8.77
CA ALA A 399 -26.16 5.76 -8.52
C ALA A 399 -27.09 6.28 -7.42
N ALA A 400 -26.53 6.74 -6.29
CA ALA A 400 -27.29 7.32 -5.18
C ALA A 400 -28.01 8.62 -5.57
N ALA A 401 -27.44 9.39 -6.50
CA ALA A 401 -28.08 10.58 -7.06
C ALA A 401 -29.12 10.27 -8.17
N GLU A 402 -29.35 9.00 -8.49
CA GLU A 402 -30.26 8.55 -9.57
C GLU A 402 -29.90 9.13 -10.96
N VAL A 403 -28.63 9.45 -11.21
CA VAL A 403 -28.13 9.96 -12.50
C VAL A 403 -27.31 8.94 -13.29
N LEU A 404 -27.12 7.74 -12.73
CA LEU A 404 -26.38 6.67 -13.39
C LEU A 404 -27.22 6.04 -14.50
N ASP A 405 -26.74 6.11 -15.74
CA ASP A 405 -27.33 5.47 -16.91
C ASP A 405 -26.26 4.70 -17.72
N PRO A 406 -26.65 3.88 -18.71
CA PRO A 406 -25.69 3.08 -19.50
C PRO A 406 -24.68 3.87 -20.35
N GLU A 407 -24.92 5.16 -20.61
CA GLU A 407 -24.02 6.06 -21.35
C GLU A 407 -23.12 6.89 -20.42
N PHE A 408 -23.31 6.79 -19.10
CA PHE A 408 -22.60 7.55 -18.08
C PHE A 408 -21.08 7.45 -18.24
N GLN A 409 -20.45 8.61 -18.40
CA GLN A 409 -19.00 8.76 -18.53
C GLN A 409 -18.46 9.93 -17.70
N GLU A 410 -19.34 10.61 -16.97
CA GLU A 410 -18.92 11.77 -16.19
C GLU A 410 -17.91 11.34 -15.13
N GLY A 411 -16.79 12.04 -15.11
CA GLY A 411 -15.82 11.93 -14.04
C GLY A 411 -16.29 12.65 -12.79
N GLY A 412 -15.34 13.00 -11.94
CA GLY A 412 -15.65 13.73 -10.72
C GLY A 412 -14.43 13.98 -9.86
N GLU A 413 -14.65 14.74 -8.81
CA GLU A 413 -13.65 15.01 -7.78
C GLU A 413 -13.95 14.16 -6.54
N VAL A 414 -12.89 13.67 -5.91
CA VAL A 414 -12.93 12.98 -4.62
C VAL A 414 -12.07 13.78 -3.66
N ASP A 415 -12.67 14.34 -2.63
CA ASP A 415 -12.03 15.18 -1.63
C ASP A 415 -11.82 14.46 -0.28
N GLY A 416 -11.26 15.16 0.71
CA GLY A 416 -10.99 14.61 2.04
C GLY A 416 -9.93 13.50 2.04
N LEU A 417 -9.08 13.42 1.01
CA LEU A 417 -8.05 12.40 0.91
C LEU A 417 -6.86 12.71 1.81
N PRO A 418 -6.16 11.68 2.32
CA PRO A 418 -4.92 11.87 3.05
C PRO A 418 -3.90 12.72 2.29
N LEU A 419 -3.22 13.61 3.01
CA LEU A 419 -2.19 14.49 2.47
C LEU A 419 -1.03 14.59 3.44
N HIS A 420 0.18 14.27 2.98
CA HIS A 420 1.39 14.30 3.81
C HIS A 420 2.20 15.57 3.52
N ARG A 421 2.47 16.35 4.57
CA ARG A 421 3.34 17.52 4.55
C ARG A 421 4.64 17.17 5.27
N PHE A 422 5.76 17.35 4.60
CA PHE A 422 7.08 17.02 5.16
C PHE A 422 8.08 18.13 4.84
N THR A 423 9.13 18.22 5.65
CA THR A 423 10.23 19.18 5.41
C THR A 423 11.40 18.43 4.78
N SER A 424 11.83 18.87 3.60
CA SER A 424 12.97 18.32 2.87
C SER A 424 13.83 19.50 2.41
N ASP A 425 15.14 19.42 2.64
CA ASP A 425 16.11 20.49 2.33
C ASP A 425 15.75 21.88 2.89
N GLY A 426 15.06 21.93 4.03
CA GLY A 426 14.62 23.17 4.67
C GLY A 426 13.34 23.78 4.10
N GLU A 427 12.74 23.15 3.08
CA GLU A 427 11.49 23.57 2.47
C GLU A 427 10.34 22.63 2.86
N THR A 428 9.17 23.20 3.15
CA THR A 428 7.95 22.41 3.32
C THR A 428 7.43 21.96 1.97
N ARG A 429 7.36 20.65 1.77
CA ARG A 429 6.80 20.00 0.59
C ARG A 429 5.53 19.25 0.93
N VAL A 430 4.71 19.03 -0.08
CA VAL A 430 3.45 18.29 0.00
C VAL A 430 3.53 17.12 -0.96
N LYS A 431 3.33 15.90 -0.46
CA LYS A 431 3.12 14.74 -1.33
C LYS A 431 1.71 14.85 -1.94
N PRO A 432 1.56 14.75 -3.28
CA PRO A 432 0.24 14.74 -3.91
C PRO A 432 -0.64 13.59 -3.40
N CYS A 433 -1.97 13.77 -3.49
CA CYS A 433 -2.94 12.73 -3.09
C CYS A 433 -2.91 11.52 -4.02
N ALA A 434 -2.66 11.73 -5.31
CA ALA A 434 -2.26 10.70 -6.26
C ALA A 434 -0.73 10.62 -6.35
N GLU A 435 -0.17 9.60 -6.99
CA GLU A 435 1.29 9.36 -6.98
C GLU A 435 2.15 10.54 -7.49
N ALA A 436 1.59 11.37 -8.38
CA ALA A 436 2.31 12.47 -9.01
C ALA A 436 1.43 13.70 -9.31
N TRP A 437 2.10 14.83 -9.55
CA TRP A 437 1.49 16.04 -10.11
C TRP A 437 1.45 15.96 -11.64
N LEU A 438 0.47 15.23 -12.16
CA LEU A 438 0.25 15.10 -13.60
C LEU A 438 -0.42 16.35 -14.18
N ASN A 439 0.02 16.78 -15.36
CA ASN A 439 -0.56 17.89 -16.10
C ASN A 439 -1.60 17.40 -17.12
N GLU A 440 -2.26 18.32 -17.83
CA GLU A 440 -3.26 17.99 -18.86
C GLU A 440 -2.69 17.12 -19.99
N ARG A 441 -1.45 17.37 -20.43
CA ARG A 441 -0.78 16.56 -21.46
C ARG A 441 -0.59 15.11 -20.99
N ALA A 442 -0.20 14.91 -19.73
CA ALA A 442 -0.08 13.59 -19.13
C ALA A 442 -1.45 12.90 -19.05
N ALA A 443 -2.49 13.63 -18.67
CA ALA A 443 -3.86 13.12 -18.64
C ALA A 443 -4.34 12.66 -20.02
N GLU A 444 -4.13 13.48 -21.06
CA GLU A 444 -4.45 13.15 -22.45
C GLU A 444 -3.66 11.92 -22.94
N ALA A 445 -2.38 11.83 -22.61
CA ALA A 445 -1.54 10.68 -22.96
C ALA A 445 -1.99 9.40 -22.25
N ILE A 446 -2.45 9.46 -21.00
CA ILE A 446 -3.03 8.31 -20.29
C ILE A 446 -4.37 7.91 -20.97
N LEU A 447 -5.22 8.88 -21.28
CA LEU A 447 -6.50 8.67 -21.95
C LEU A 447 -6.34 8.04 -23.35
N SER A 448 -5.32 8.41 -24.12
CA SER A 448 -5.07 7.82 -25.44
C SER A 448 -4.78 6.32 -25.38
N HIS A 449 -4.28 5.83 -24.25
CA HIS A 449 -4.07 4.41 -23.98
C HIS A 449 -5.33 3.70 -23.45
N GLY A 450 -6.47 4.40 -23.33
CA GLY A 450 -7.72 3.85 -22.81
C GLY A 450 -7.75 3.74 -21.29
N ILE A 451 -6.83 4.41 -20.59
CA ILE A 451 -6.72 4.40 -19.13
C ILE A 451 -7.33 5.70 -18.59
N MET A 452 -8.01 5.63 -17.45
CA MET A 452 -8.59 6.77 -16.74
C MET A 452 -7.52 7.45 -15.86
N PRO A 453 -7.15 8.71 -16.11
CA PRO A 453 -6.17 9.41 -15.31
C PRO A 453 -6.74 9.87 -13.97
N VAL A 454 -5.97 9.72 -12.90
CA VAL A 454 -6.24 10.26 -11.56
C VAL A 454 -5.32 11.45 -11.31
N LEU A 455 -5.89 12.65 -11.23
CA LEU A 455 -5.14 13.90 -11.16
C LEU A 455 -5.23 14.51 -9.77
N SER A 456 -4.10 14.77 -9.13
CA SER A 456 -4.10 15.49 -7.85
C SER A 456 -4.48 16.96 -8.04
N VAL A 457 -5.37 17.48 -7.20
CA VAL A 457 -5.78 18.89 -7.24
C VAL A 457 -4.81 19.73 -6.41
N ARG A 458 -4.11 20.67 -7.05
CA ARG A 458 -3.10 21.49 -6.35
C ARG A 458 -3.71 22.30 -5.21
N GLY A 459 -3.07 22.23 -4.04
CA GLY A 459 -3.48 22.98 -2.85
C GLY A 459 -4.72 22.42 -2.14
N ARG A 460 -5.24 21.27 -2.58
CA ARG A 460 -6.40 20.60 -1.97
C ARG A 460 -6.06 19.14 -1.69
N ASP A 461 -6.74 18.59 -0.71
CA ASP A 461 -6.75 17.18 -0.32
C ASP A 461 -7.72 16.38 -1.21
N ALA A 462 -7.55 16.50 -2.53
CA ALA A 462 -8.48 15.95 -3.50
C ALA A 462 -7.78 15.42 -4.76
N VAL A 463 -8.45 14.48 -5.43
CA VAL A 463 -8.11 14.03 -6.78
C VAL A 463 -9.30 14.20 -7.70
N GLN A 464 -9.02 14.36 -8.99
CA GLN A 464 -10.01 14.46 -10.05
C GLN A 464 -9.81 13.34 -11.07
N LEU A 465 -10.91 12.67 -11.43
CA LEU A 465 -10.97 11.81 -12.60
C LEU A 465 -11.74 12.58 -13.68
N PRO A 466 -11.16 12.87 -14.86
CA PRO A 466 -11.84 13.62 -15.91
C PRO A 466 -13.06 12.90 -16.50
N ALA A 467 -12.98 11.57 -16.63
CA ALA A 467 -14.04 10.74 -17.19
C ALA A 467 -13.96 9.31 -16.65
N LEU A 468 -15.10 8.64 -16.59
CA LEU A 468 -15.21 7.21 -16.35
C LEU A 468 -15.49 6.49 -17.68
N GLN A 469 -14.46 5.90 -18.28
CA GLN A 469 -14.56 5.33 -19.62
C GLN A 469 -14.04 3.89 -19.67
N SER A 470 -14.50 3.18 -20.70
CA SER A 470 -14.01 1.86 -21.03
C SER A 470 -12.59 1.90 -21.62
N PHE A 471 -11.93 0.75 -21.57
CA PHE A 471 -10.63 0.48 -22.14
C PHE A 471 -10.66 0.39 -23.69
N SER A 472 -11.84 0.43 -24.30
CA SER A 472 -12.00 0.20 -25.74
C SER A 472 -11.32 1.24 -26.61
N GLU A 473 -11.18 0.91 -27.91
CA GLU A 473 -10.74 1.84 -28.94
C GLU A 473 -11.84 1.95 -30.04
N PRO A 474 -12.50 3.12 -30.20
CA PRO A 474 -12.35 4.33 -29.39
C PRO A 474 -12.86 4.14 -27.94
N PRO A 475 -12.43 4.98 -26.99
CA PRO A 475 -13.02 5.01 -25.64
C PRO A 475 -14.52 5.29 -25.70
N GLY A 476 -15.28 4.71 -24.78
CA GLY A 476 -16.72 4.91 -24.66
C GLY A 476 -17.20 4.62 -23.25
N PRO A 477 -18.53 4.50 -23.02
CA PRO A 477 -19.05 4.19 -21.70
C PRO A 477 -18.66 2.78 -21.26
N LEU A 478 -18.41 2.61 -19.95
CA LEU A 478 -18.30 1.29 -19.35
C LEU A 478 -19.66 0.59 -19.42
N VAL A 479 -19.68 -0.66 -19.90
CA VAL A 479 -20.91 -1.47 -19.97
C VAL A 479 -21.25 -2.01 -18.57
N ILE A 480 -21.69 -1.10 -17.71
CA ILE A 480 -22.17 -1.37 -16.36
C ILE A 480 -23.62 -1.89 -16.40
N ARG A 481 -24.01 -2.59 -15.34
CA ARG A 481 -25.43 -2.94 -15.12
C ARG A 481 -26.11 -1.83 -14.32
N VAL A 482 -27.08 -1.20 -14.96
CA VAL A 482 -28.06 -0.30 -14.36
C VAL A 482 -29.40 -1.03 -14.46
N GLU A 483 -30.10 -1.23 -13.34
CA GLU A 483 -31.37 -1.99 -13.28
C GLU A 483 -32.58 -1.06 -13.08
#